data_AF-A0A317ISB2-F1
#
_entry.id   AF-A0A317ISB2-F1
#
_cell.length_a   1.000
_cell.length_b   1.000
_cell.length_c   1.000
_cell.angle_alpha   90.00
_cell.angle_beta   90.00
_cell.angle_gamma   90.00
#
_symmetry.space_group_name_H-M   'P 1'
#
loop_
_entity.id
_entity.type
_entity.pdbx_description
1 polymer ?
#
loop_
_entity_poly.entity_id
_entity_poly.type
_entity_poly.pdbx_seq_one_letter_code
_entity_poly.pdbx_strand_id
1 'polypeptide(L)'
;MARVTSKYQVTVPRAIADQYSIRPGDDINWIAAGDIIRVSPAGKAAKPPDRELQLRLFDKATDRHRRRSSVPKTGSPRNRGWKREDLYRRGRSR
;
A
#
# COMPACT_ATOMS: atom_id res chain seq x y z
N MET A 1 24.39 0.16 11.44
CA MET A 1 24.67 0.70 10.09
C MET A 1 24.64 -0.46 9.12
N ALA A 2 23.71 -0.47 8.16
CA ALA A 2 23.72 -1.48 7.11
C ALA A 2 24.76 -1.07 6.07
N ARG A 3 25.77 -1.90 5.83
CA ARG A 3 26.77 -1.71 4.77
C ARG A 3 26.62 -2.86 3.79
N VAL A 4 26.60 -2.52 2.51
CA VAL A 4 26.56 -3.51 1.42
C VAL A 4 27.97 -4.10 1.29
N THR A 5 28.08 -5.43 1.31
CA THR A 5 29.37 -6.12 1.12
C THR A 5 29.75 -6.18 -0.36
N SER A 6 30.99 -6.56 -0.69
CA SER A 6 31.45 -6.71 -2.08
C SER A 6 30.68 -7.75 -2.89
N LYS A 7 29.89 -8.60 -2.23
CA LYS A 7 28.99 -9.58 -2.86
C LYS A 7 27.55 -9.08 -2.95
N TYR A 8 27.33 -7.78 -2.78
CA TYR A 8 25.99 -7.15 -2.73
C TYR A 8 25.08 -7.72 -1.65
N GLN A 9 25.66 -8.21 -0.55
CA GLN A 9 24.89 -8.71 0.58
C GLN A 9 24.57 -7.57 1.54
N VAL A 10 23.35 -7.58 2.07
CA VAL A 10 22.90 -6.68 3.12
C VAL A 10 22.67 -7.45 4.41
N THR A 11 23.17 -6.92 5.51
CA THR A 11 22.93 -7.48 6.84
C THR A 11 21.55 -7.05 7.34
N VAL A 12 20.71 -8.02 7.67
CA VAL A 12 19.41 -7.76 8.30
C VAL A 12 19.58 -7.74 9.82
N PRO A 13 19.15 -6.67 10.52
CA PRO A 13 19.16 -6.66 11.98
C PRO A 13 18.32 -7.79 12.56
N ARG A 14 18.79 -8.42 13.64
CA ARG A 14 18.14 -9.56 14.28
C ARG A 14 16.66 -9.31 14.61
N ALA A 15 16.32 -8.13 15.12
CA ALA A 15 14.93 -7.76 15.44
C ALA A 15 13.99 -7.85 14.22
N ILE A 16 14.46 -7.46 13.03
CA ILE A 16 13.70 -7.53 11.78
C ILE A 16 13.65 -8.98 11.27
N ALA A 17 14.77 -9.70 11.35
CA ALA A 17 14.81 -11.11 10.97
C ALA A 17 13.82 -11.94 11.81
N ASP A 18 13.75 -11.71 13.13
CA ASP A 18 12.82 -12.39 14.02
C ASP A 18 11.36 -11.99 13.71
N GLN A 19 11.07 -10.69 13.55
CA GLN A 19 9.72 -10.18 13.25
C GLN A 19 9.13 -10.76 11.96
N TYR A 20 9.94 -10.85 10.91
CA TYR A 20 9.52 -11.43 9.63
C TYR A 20 9.83 -12.92 9.52
N SER A 21 10.34 -13.52 10.61
CA SER A 21 10.71 -14.93 10.69
C SER A 21 11.58 -15.38 9.52
N ILE A 22 12.61 -14.59 9.20
CA ILE A 22 13.63 -14.87 8.18
C ILE A 22 14.74 -15.68 8.85
N ARG A 23 15.01 -16.87 8.35
CA ARG A 23 16.06 -17.77 8.85
C ARG A 23 17.17 -17.97 7.81
N PRO A 24 18.41 -18.25 8.25
CA PRO A 24 19.46 -18.68 7.32
C PRO A 24 19.02 -19.92 6.56
N GLY A 25 19.13 -19.88 5.22
CA GLY A 25 18.64 -20.94 4.33
C GLY A 25 17.25 -20.69 3.75
N ASP A 26 16.53 -19.64 4.19
CA ASP A 26 15.27 -19.24 3.56
C ASP A 26 15.54 -18.59 2.19
N ASP A 27 14.72 -18.96 1.21
CA ASP A 27 14.68 -18.28 -0.08
C ASP A 27 13.98 -16.91 0.05
N ILE A 28 14.53 -15.91 -0.65
CA ILE A 28 14.07 -14.52 -0.57
C ILE A 28 13.82 -13.97 -1.98
N ASN A 29 12.62 -13.42 -2.18
CA ASN A 29 12.26 -12.71 -3.39
C ASN A 29 12.49 -11.20 -3.22
N TRP A 30 13.20 -10.63 -4.20
CA TRP A 30 13.49 -9.21 -4.31
C TRP A 30 12.56 -8.60 -5.36
N ILE A 31 11.76 -7.61 -4.98
CA ILE A 31 10.78 -6.96 -5.86
C ILE A 31 11.09 -5.46 -5.89
N ALA A 32 11.23 -4.90 -7.09
CA ALA A 32 11.34 -3.46 -7.27
C ALA A 32 9.97 -2.80 -6.98
N ALA A 33 9.93 -1.86 -6.04
CA ALA A 33 8.73 -1.15 -5.63
C ALA A 33 8.97 0.37 -5.70
N GLY A 34 9.14 0.88 -6.92
CA GLY A 34 9.53 2.28 -7.16
C GLY A 34 10.95 2.53 -6.65
N ASP A 35 11.08 3.47 -5.72
CA ASP A 35 12.38 3.88 -5.16
C ASP A 35 12.91 2.92 -4.07
N ILE A 36 12.14 1.90 -3.70
CA ILE A 36 12.51 0.93 -2.66
C ILE A 36 12.58 -0.49 -3.20
N ILE A 37 13.45 -1.30 -2.62
CA ILE A 37 13.49 -2.74 -2.86
C ILE A 37 12.70 -3.43 -1.76
N ARG A 38 11.63 -4.12 -2.16
CA ARG A 38 10.83 -4.93 -1.26
C ARG A 38 11.43 -6.32 -1.15
N VAL A 39 11.63 -6.76 0.08
CA VAL A 39 12.08 -8.11 0.42
C VAL A 39 10.87 -8.91 0.90
N SER A 40 10.61 -10.05 0.27
CA SER A 40 9.57 -10.98 0.70
C SER A 40 10.15 -12.40 0.81
N PRO A 41 10.04 -13.07 1.97
CA PRO A 41 10.43 -14.48 2.08
C PRO A 41 9.59 -15.32 1.10
N ALA A 42 10.25 -16.15 0.30
CA ALA A 42 9.57 -17.05 -0.62
C ALA A 42 8.69 -18.03 0.18
N GLY A 43 7.45 -18.24 -0.24
CA GLY A 43 6.51 -19.14 0.43
C GLY A 43 5.73 -18.55 1.61
N LYS A 44 6.16 -17.43 2.20
CA LYS A 44 5.34 -16.67 3.16
C LYS A 44 4.62 -15.51 2.46
N ALA A 45 3.76 -15.84 1.49
CA ALA A 45 2.62 -14.97 1.27
C ALA A 45 1.94 -14.83 2.64
N ALA A 46 1.76 -13.59 3.13
CA ALA A 46 1.08 -13.37 4.40
C ALA A 46 -0.17 -14.25 4.41
N LYS A 47 -0.21 -15.21 5.34
CA LYS A 47 -1.29 -16.21 5.37
C LYS A 47 -2.59 -15.42 5.23
N PRO A 48 -3.41 -15.70 4.20
CA PRO A 48 -4.62 -14.92 4.00
C PRO A 48 -5.35 -14.87 5.34
N PRO A 49 -5.79 -13.67 5.78
CA PRO A 49 -6.43 -13.52 7.07
C PRO A 49 -7.51 -14.59 7.20
N ASP A 50 -7.63 -15.17 8.40
CA ASP A 50 -8.66 -16.17 8.66
C ASP A 50 -10.03 -15.65 8.18
N ARG A 51 -10.89 -16.54 7.71
CA ARG A 51 -12.17 -16.16 7.08
C ARG A 51 -13.00 -15.27 8.01
N GLU A 52 -12.93 -15.52 9.31
CA GLU A 52 -13.56 -14.68 10.32
C GLU A 52 -12.98 -13.25 10.36
N LEU A 53 -11.65 -13.11 10.28
CA LEU A 53 -11.00 -11.81 10.24
C LEU A 53 -11.32 -11.05 8.95
N GLN A 54 -11.40 -11.75 7.81
CA GLN A 54 -11.82 -11.16 6.54
C GLN A 54 -13.24 -10.57 6.63
N LEU A 55 -14.19 -11.33 7.17
CA LEU A 55 -15.57 -10.88 7.35
C LEU A 55 -15.65 -9.66 8.29
N ARG A 56 -14.95 -9.71 9.43
CA ARG A 56 -14.88 -8.56 10.36
C ARG A 56 -14.31 -7.30 9.71
N LEU A 57 -13.25 -7.44 8.89
CA LEU A 57 -12.68 -6.30 8.16
C LEU A 57 -13.63 -5.75 7.11
N PHE A 58 -14.35 -6.63 6.41
CA PHE A 58 -15.38 -6.27 5.45
C PHE A 58 -16.54 -5.50 6.09
N ASP A 59 -17.05 -5.99 7.22
CA ASP A 59 -18.13 -5.32 7.96
C ASP A 59 -17.69 -3.93 8.43
N LYS A 60 -16.47 -3.81 8.97
CA LYS A 60 -15.90 -2.53 9.40
C LYS A 60 -15.74 -1.54 8.24
N ALA A 61 -15.38 -2.03 7.05
CA ALA A 61 -15.32 -1.21 5.84
C ALA A 61 -16.72 -0.75 5.40
N THR A 62 -17.70 -1.67 5.43
CA THR A 62 -19.10 -1.38 5.09
C THR A 62 -19.71 -0.35 6.03
N ASP A 63 -19.46 -0.46 7.33
CA ASP A 63 -19.92 0.51 8.33
C ASP A 63 -19.29 1.89 8.12
N ARG A 64 -18.00 1.95 7.75
CA ARG A 64 -17.35 3.22 7.38
C ARG A 64 -18.03 3.86 6.17
N HIS A 65 -18.40 3.06 5.16
CA HIS A 65 -19.12 3.56 4.00
C HIS A 65 -20.52 4.06 4.37
N ARG A 66 -21.29 3.33 5.19
CA ARG A 66 -22.61 3.76 5.66
C ARG A 66 -22.55 5.10 6.43
N ARG A 67 -21.59 5.24 7.34
CA ARG A 67 -21.36 6.50 8.09
C ARG A 67 -20.93 7.66 7.19
N ARG A 68 -20.26 7.36 6.06
CA ARG A 68 -19.86 8.38 5.09
C ARG A 68 -21.01 8.82 4.20
N SER A 69 -21.91 7.90 3.84
CA SER A 69 -23.12 8.20 3.05
C SER A 69 -24.12 9.08 3.79
N SER A 70 -24.05 9.15 5.13
CA SER A 70 -24.87 10.07 5.93
C SER A 70 -24.31 11.50 6.00
N VAL A 71 -23.14 11.77 5.41
CA VAL A 71 -22.69 13.16 5.23
C VAL A 71 -23.65 13.82 4.23
N PRO A 72 -24.32 14.92 4.60
CA PRO A 72 -25.26 15.58 3.71
C PRO A 72 -24.53 15.92 2.42
N LYS A 73 -25.19 15.70 1.27
CA LYS A 73 -24.71 16.12 -0.05
C LYS A 73 -24.26 17.58 0.09
N THR A 74 -22.95 17.81 0.21
CA THR A 74 -22.40 19.16 0.22
C THR A 74 -22.92 19.77 -1.07
N GLY A 75 -23.77 20.80 -0.94
CA GLY A 75 -24.45 21.42 -2.05
C GLY A 75 -23.46 21.69 -3.18
N SER A 76 -23.91 21.50 -4.42
CA SER A 76 -23.09 21.68 -5.62
C SER A 76 -22.15 22.87 -5.42
N PRO A 77 -20.82 22.69 -5.52
CA PRO A 77 -19.88 23.73 -5.16
C PRO A 77 -20.14 24.95 -6.05
N ARG A 78 -20.72 26.00 -5.45
CA ARG A 78 -20.96 27.28 -6.10
C ARG A 78 -19.59 27.90 -6.36
N ASN A 79 -19.22 27.96 -7.64
CA ASN A 79 -17.97 28.51 -8.15
C ASN A 79 -16.67 27.79 -7.73
N ARG A 80 -16.35 26.69 -8.42
CA ARG A 80 -14.99 26.12 -8.45
C ARG A 80 -13.98 26.94 -9.27
N GLY A 81 -14.39 28.06 -9.87
CA GLY A 81 -13.54 28.90 -10.73
C GLY A 81 -13.22 28.28 -12.09
N TRP A 82 -13.73 27.09 -12.38
CA TRP A 82 -13.63 26.42 -13.68
C TRP A 82 -14.82 25.50 -13.90
N LYS A 83 -15.27 25.41 -15.16
CA LYS A 83 -16.31 24.49 -15.62
C LYS A 83 -15.67 23.19 -16.10
N ARG A 84 -16.43 22.10 -16.10
CA ARG A 84 -15.96 20.79 -16.61
C ARG A 84 -15.45 20.92 -18.05
N GLU A 85 -16.10 21.74 -18.87
CA GLU A 85 -15.66 22.02 -20.24
C GLU A 85 -14.24 22.60 -20.32
N ASP A 86 -13.80 23.35 -19.30
CA ASP A 86 -12.47 23.96 -19.27
C ASP A 86 -11.36 22.90 -19.23
N LEU A 87 -11.60 21.70 -18.67
CA LEU A 87 -10.61 20.62 -18.64
C LEU A 87 -10.22 20.14 -20.04
N TYR A 88 -11.13 20.27 -21.01
CA TYR A 88 -10.91 19.84 -22.39
C TYR A 88 -10.40 20.98 -23.28
N ARG A 89 -10.45 22.24 -22.81
CA ARG A 89 -9.95 23.42 -23.52
C ARG A 89 -8.60 23.92 -23.01
N ARG A 90 -8.32 23.79 -21.71
CA ARG A 90 -7.12 24.35 -21.04
C ARG A 90 -5.86 23.50 -21.23
N GLY A 91 -5.75 22.84 -22.38
CA GLY A 91 -4.68 21.89 -22.74
C GLY A 91 -4.22 21.97 -24.19
N ARG A 92 -4.47 23.07 -24.90
CA ARG A 92 -3.75 23.37 -26.15
C ARG A 92 -2.75 24.50 -25.89
N SER A 93 -1.56 24.15 -25.40
CA SER A 93 -0.37 24.91 -25.73
C SER A 93 -0.15 24.76 -27.24
N ARG A 94 -0.07 25.91 -27.94
CA ARG A 94 0.56 25.96 -29.26
C ARG A 94 2.07 25.95 -29.06
#